data_AF-A0A6A0HUB8-F1
#
_entry.id   AF-A0A6A0HUB8-F1
#
_cell.length_a   1.000
_cell.length_b   1.000
_cell.length_c   1.000
_cell.angle_alpha   90.00
_cell.angle_beta   90.00
_cell.angle_gamma   90.00
#
_symmetry.space_group_name_H-M   'P 1'
#
loop_
_entity.id
_entity.type
_entity.pdbx_description
1 polymer ?
#
loop_
_entity_poly.entity_id
_entity_poly.type
_entity_poly.pdbx_seq_one_letter_code
_entity_poly.pdbx_strand_id
1 'polypeptide(L)'
;MDITGLTAAIELGSKAISIFKKAKDLLPDSPDKEAVDKGFAEAEQAFRLAEAKAAKELGYQLCRCTWPPQIMLSIGHEEYGEKFQCPKCRRIWSNELPPL
;
A
#
# COMPACT_ATOMS: atom_id res chain seq x y z
N MET A 1 0.32 8.71 19.51
CA MET A 1 1.29 8.10 18.58
C MET A 1 1.64 9.15 17.56
N ASP A 2 2.92 9.48 17.41
CA ASP A 2 3.38 10.56 16.52
C ASP A 2 3.33 10.09 15.06
N ILE A 3 2.21 10.37 14.39
CA ILE A 3 1.88 9.85 13.06
C ILE A 3 2.89 10.36 12.02
N THR A 4 3.42 11.56 12.25
CA THR A 4 4.39 12.27 11.41
C THR A 4 5.72 11.52 11.25
N GLY A 5 6.23 10.92 12.32
CA GLY A 5 7.47 10.13 12.27
C GLY A 5 7.30 8.83 11.49
N LEU A 6 6.11 8.23 11.57
CA LEU A 6 5.79 6.98 10.87
C LEU A 6 5.62 7.20 9.37
N THR A 7 4.89 8.23 8.96
CA THR A 7 4.75 8.59 7.53
C THR A 7 6.09 8.98 6.91
N ALA A 8 6.92 9.75 7.62
CA ALA A 8 8.26 10.08 7.15
C ALA A 8 9.13 8.84 6.93
N ALA A 9 9.09 7.86 7.85
CA ALA A 9 9.83 6.60 7.72
C ALA A 9 9.34 5.75 6.53
N ILE A 10 8.03 5.71 6.29
CA ILE A 10 7.40 5.02 5.15
C ILE A 10 7.82 5.67 3.82
N GLU A 11 7.79 6.99 3.74
CA GLU A 11 8.22 7.73 2.54
C GLU A 11 9.72 7.55 2.25
N LEU A 12 10.56 7.58 3.29
CA LEU A 12 12.01 7.36 3.13
C LEU A 12 12.31 5.93 2.68
N GLY A 13 11.64 4.93 3.28
CA GLY A 13 11.80 3.53 2.90
C GLY A 13 11.38 3.26 1.46
N SER A 14 10.21 3.75 1.05
CA SER A 14 9.70 3.57 -0.33
C SER A 14 10.56 4.28 -1.39
N LYS A 15 11.07 5.48 -1.08
CA LYS A 15 12.01 6.20 -1.96
C LYS A 15 13.34 5.45 -2.08
N ALA A 16 13.89 4.94 -0.98
CA ALA A 16 15.13 4.16 -1.00
C ALA A 16 14.97 2.92 -1.89
N ILE A 17 13.91 2.12 -1.70
CA ILE A 17 13.63 0.94 -2.53
C ILE A 17 13.54 1.31 -4.01
N SER A 18 12.89 2.42 -4.34
CA SER A 18 12.74 2.87 -5.73
C SER A 18 14.07 3.27 -6.37
N ILE A 19 14.96 3.92 -5.63
CA ILE A 19 16.31 4.29 -6.10
C ILE A 19 17.15 3.04 -6.33
N PHE A 20 17.12 2.09 -5.40
CA PHE A 20 17.85 0.83 -5.54
C PHE A 20 17.32 -0.04 -6.70
N LYS A 21 16.00 -0.07 -6.92
CA LYS A 21 15.40 -0.77 -8.07
C LYS A 21 15.87 -0.19 -9.40
N LYS A 22 15.98 1.15 -9.50
CA LYS A 22 16.57 1.83 -10.67
C LYS A 22 18.05 1.56 -10.82
N ALA A 23 18.80 1.46 -9.72
CA ALA A 23 20.21 1.09 -9.76
C ALA A 23 20.39 -0.37 -10.21
N LYS A 24 19.52 -1.30 -9.80
CA LYS A 24 19.54 -2.71 -10.21
C LYS A 24 19.48 -2.89 -11.72
N ASP A 25 18.66 -2.09 -12.42
CA ASP A 25 18.55 -2.16 -13.88
C ASP A 25 19.84 -1.72 -14.60
N LEU A 26 20.76 -1.05 -13.89
CA LEU A 26 22.06 -0.60 -14.38
C LEU A 26 23.24 -1.49 -13.93
N LEU A 27 23.01 -2.49 -13.07
CA LEU A 27 24.04 -3.40 -12.56
C LEU A 27 24.15 -4.69 -13.40
N PRO A 28 25.37 -5.15 -13.74
CA PRO A 28 25.59 -6.36 -14.55
C PRO A 28 25.00 -7.61 -13.89
N ASP A 29 24.58 -8.59 -14.70
CA ASP A 29 24.02 -9.87 -14.24
C ASP A 29 25.09 -10.69 -13.50
N SER A 30 25.15 -10.53 -12.19
CA SER A 30 25.91 -11.39 -11.28
C SER A 30 24.98 -12.41 -10.62
N PRO A 31 25.50 -13.57 -10.18
CA PRO A 31 24.71 -14.57 -9.42
C PRO A 31 24.11 -14.03 -8.11
N ASP A 32 24.61 -12.91 -7.59
CA ASP A 32 24.05 -12.22 -6.41
C ASP A 32 22.72 -11.50 -6.70
N LYS A 33 22.42 -11.23 -7.97
CA LYS A 33 21.22 -10.48 -8.39
C LYS A 33 19.92 -11.18 -8.01
N GLU A 34 19.89 -12.51 -8.06
CA GLU A 34 18.71 -13.31 -7.71
C GLU A 34 18.43 -13.30 -6.20
N ALA A 35 19.49 -13.39 -5.38
CA ALA A 35 19.39 -13.27 -3.93
C ALA A 35 18.93 -11.86 -3.51
N VAL A 36 19.47 -10.83 -4.17
CA VAL A 36 19.09 -9.43 -3.99
C VAL A 36 17.63 -9.20 -4.41
N ASP A 37 17.20 -9.76 -5.56
CA ASP A 37 15.82 -9.65 -6.05
C ASP A 37 14.80 -10.30 -5.12
N LYS A 38 15.13 -11.48 -4.59
CA LYS A 38 14.30 -12.15 -3.61
C LYS A 38 14.18 -11.32 -2.33
N GLY A 39 15.30 -10.79 -1.83
CA GLY A 39 15.30 -9.91 -0.66
C GLY A 39 14.45 -8.65 -0.86
N PHE A 40 14.49 -8.04 -2.04
CA PHE A 40 13.63 -6.90 -2.38
C PHE A 40 12.16 -7.27 -2.46
N ALA A 41 11.82 -8.40 -3.09
CA ALA A 41 10.44 -8.86 -3.19
C ALA A 41 9.84 -9.15 -1.81
N GLU A 42 10.62 -9.76 -0.91
CA GLU A 42 10.22 -10.02 0.47
C GLU A 42 10.05 -8.72 1.26
N ALA A 43 10.98 -7.77 1.13
CA ALA A 43 10.88 -6.45 1.78
C ALA A 43 9.66 -5.67 1.29
N GLU A 44 9.39 -5.66 -0.01
CA GLU A 44 8.22 -5.00 -0.61
C GLU A 44 6.92 -5.63 -0.12
N GLN A 45 6.86 -6.96 0.00
CA GLN A 45 5.70 -7.64 0.58
C GLN A 45 5.50 -7.32 2.06
N ALA A 46 6.58 -7.32 2.86
CA ALA A 46 6.53 -6.99 4.27
C ALA A 46 6.05 -5.54 4.49
N PHE A 47 6.54 -4.61 3.68
CA PHE A 47 6.14 -3.21 3.74
C PHE A 47 4.66 -3.02 3.42
N ARG A 48 4.18 -3.58 2.30
CA ARG A 48 2.76 -3.52 1.92
C ARG A 48 1.86 -4.17 2.96
N LEU A 49 2.32 -5.23 3.64
CA LEU A 49 1.58 -5.84 4.73
C LEU A 49 1.52 -4.94 5.97
N ALA A 50 2.61 -4.25 6.29
CA ALA A 50 2.65 -3.28 7.39
C ALA A 50 1.71 -2.09 7.12
N GLU A 51 1.73 -1.53 5.92
CA GLU A 51 0.80 -0.47 5.49
C GLU A 51 -0.66 -0.93 5.62
N ALA A 52 -0.98 -2.13 5.14
CA ALA A 52 -2.33 -2.68 5.24
C ALA A 52 -2.78 -2.87 6.70
N LYS A 53 -1.88 -3.31 7.59
CA LYS A 53 -2.19 -3.44 9.03
C LYS A 53 -2.43 -2.07 9.68
N ALA A 54 -1.55 -1.10 9.43
CA ALA A 54 -1.70 0.25 9.94
C ALA A 54 -3.00 0.90 9.46
N ALA A 55 -3.31 0.77 8.17
CA ALA A 55 -4.56 1.27 7.59
C ALA A 55 -5.79 0.63 8.25
N LYS A 56 -5.77 -0.68 8.51
CA LYS A 56 -6.85 -1.37 9.25
C LYS A 56 -7.03 -0.81 10.66
N GLU A 57 -5.94 -0.59 11.39
CA GLU A 57 -5.98 -0.05 12.75
C GLU A 57 -6.49 1.40 12.79
N LEU A 58 -6.23 2.17 11.72
CA LEU A 58 -6.75 3.53 11.53
C LEU A 58 -8.18 3.57 10.98
N GLY A 59 -8.83 2.42 10.75
CA GLY A 59 -10.22 2.34 10.29
C GLY A 59 -10.42 2.51 8.77
N TYR A 60 -9.35 2.47 7.97
CA TYR A 60 -9.46 2.55 6.51
C TYR A 60 -10.09 1.28 5.94
N GLN A 61 -10.83 1.46 4.85
CA GLN A 61 -11.41 0.36 4.09
C GLN A 61 -10.35 -0.35 3.25
N LEU A 62 -10.35 -1.69 3.33
CA LEU A 62 -9.39 -2.54 2.62
C LEU A 62 -10.09 -3.42 1.59
N CYS A 63 -9.59 -3.40 0.35
CA CYS A 63 -10.00 -4.32 -0.69
C CYS A 63 -9.10 -5.56 -0.72
N ARG A 64 -9.70 -6.75 -0.62
CA ARG A 64 -8.99 -8.04 -0.62
C ARG A 64 -8.74 -8.62 -2.02
N CYS A 65 -8.68 -7.77 -3.05
CA CYS A 65 -8.46 -8.21 -4.43
C CYS A 65 -7.03 -8.71 -4.69
N THR A 66 -6.10 -8.45 -3.76
CA THR A 66 -4.72 -8.93 -3.78
C THR A 66 -4.26 -9.30 -2.39
N TRP A 67 -3.10 -9.98 -2.34
CA TRP A 67 -2.31 -10.12 -1.14
C TRP A 67 -0.98 -9.36 -1.29
N PRO A 68 -0.61 -8.45 -0.37
CA PRO A 68 -1.43 -7.87 0.71
C PRO A 68 -2.66 -7.08 0.21
N PRO A 69 -3.68 -6.85 1.06
CA PRO A 69 -4.90 -6.15 0.64
C PRO A 69 -4.62 -4.67 0.31
N GLN A 70 -5.40 -4.11 -0.60
CA GLN A 70 -5.26 -2.74 -1.09
C GLN A 70 -6.04 -1.77 -0.20
N ILE A 71 -5.42 -0.66 0.20
CA ILE A 71 -6.12 0.45 0.86
C ILE A 71 -7.05 1.11 -0.18
N MET A 72 -8.33 1.27 0.15
CA MET A 72 -9.29 1.96 -0.71
C MET A 72 -9.17 3.48 -0.52
N LEU A 73 -9.31 4.23 -1.62
CA LEU A 73 -9.19 5.68 -1.65
C LEU A 73 -10.57 6.33 -1.63
N SER A 74 -10.75 7.42 -0.89
CA SER A 74 -11.98 8.21 -0.96
C SER A 74 -12.13 8.80 -2.37
N ILE A 75 -13.33 8.67 -2.94
CA ILE A 75 -13.70 9.24 -4.25
C ILE A 75 -14.77 10.32 -4.14
N GLY A 76 -15.14 10.73 -2.91
CA GLY A 76 -16.11 11.77 -2.65
C GLY A 76 -17.18 11.38 -1.63
N HIS A 77 -17.97 12.38 -1.27
CA HIS A 77 -19.07 12.26 -0.33
C HIS A 77 -20.39 12.34 -1.10
N GLU A 78 -21.29 11.39 -0.86
CA GLU A 78 -22.67 11.43 -1.35
C GLU A 78 -23.63 11.74 -0.20
N GLU A 79 -24.92 11.91 -0.52
CA GLU A 79 -25.97 12.30 0.43
C GLU A 79 -26.01 11.43 1.70
N TYR A 80 -25.62 10.16 1.59
CA TYR A 80 -25.71 9.17 2.68
C TYR A 80 -24.35 8.61 3.14
N GLY A 81 -23.22 9.20 2.71
CA GLY A 81 -21.90 8.85 3.23
C GLY A 81 -20.73 8.94 2.24
N GLU A 82 -19.53 8.61 2.72
CA GLU A 82 -18.30 8.61 1.92
C GLU A 82 -18.19 7.35 1.05
N LYS A 83 -17.80 7.53 -0.21
CA LYS A 83 -17.50 6.44 -1.14
C LYS A 83 -16.01 6.21 -1.24
N PHE A 84 -15.63 4.95 -1.19
CA PHE A 84 -14.25 4.51 -1.32
C PHE A 84 -14.10 3.61 -2.54
N GLN A 85 -13.01 3.75 -3.28
CA GLN A 85 -12.70 2.94 -4.45
C GLN A 85 -11.34 2.26 -4.31
N CYS A 86 -11.28 0.98 -4.67
CA CYS A 86 -10.00 0.28 -4.76
C CYS A 86 -9.21 0.78 -5.99
N PRO A 87 -7.95 1.22 -5.84
CA PRO A 87 -7.16 1.72 -6.97
C PRO A 87 -6.81 0.62 -7.99
N LYS A 88 -6.84 -0.66 -7.58
CA LYS A 88 -6.47 -1.78 -8.45
C LYS A 88 -7.65 -2.38 -9.23
N CYS A 89 -8.73 -2.76 -8.55
CA CYS A 89 -9.87 -3.44 -9.18
C CYS A 89 -11.08 -2.54 -9.39
N ARG A 90 -11.01 -1.27 -8.96
CA ARG A 90 -12.09 -0.26 -9.08
C ARG A 90 -13.40 -0.62 -8.37
N ARG A 91 -13.42 -1.64 -7.50
CA ARG A 91 -14.56 -1.93 -6.63
C ARG A 91 -14.84 -0.71 -5.73
N ILE A 92 -16.11 -0.35 -5.61
CA ILE A 92 -16.59 0.74 -4.76
C ILE A 92 -17.19 0.15 -3.49
N TRP A 93 -16.96 0.80 -2.36
CA TRP A 93 -17.58 0.54 -1.07
C TRP A 93 -18.20 1.85 -0.57
N SER A 94 -19.45 1.81 -0.11
CA SER A 94 -20.14 2.93 0.53
C SER A 94 -20.62 2.51 1.90
N ASN A 95 -20.56 3.43 2.87
CA ASN A 95 -21.12 3.23 4.21
C ASN A 95 -22.56 3.74 4.27
N GLU A 96 -23.39 3.34 3.31
CA GLU A 96 -24.80 3.73 3.27
C GLU A 96 -25.54 3.08 4.46
N LEU A 97 -26.04 3.89 5.39
CA LEU A 97 -27.14 3.48 6.26
C LEU A 97 -28.40 3.42 5.38
N PRO A 98 -29.13 2.29 5.31
CA PRO A 98 -30.39 2.25 4.59
C PRO A 98 -31.38 3.25 5.23
N PRO A 99 -32.25 3.89 4.44
CA PRO A 99 -33.30 4.74 5.00
C PRO A 99 -34.19 3.93 5.96
N LEU A 100 -34.48 4.53 7.13
CA LEU A 100 -35.32 3.96 8.19
C LEU A 100 -36.78 3.81 7.76
#